data_AF-T1AZD9-F1
#
_entry.id   AF-T1AZD9-F1
#
_cell.length_a   1.000
_cell.length_b   1.000
_cell.length_c   1.000
_cell.angle_alpha   90.00
_cell.angle_beta   90.00
_cell.angle_gamma   90.00
#
_symmetry.space_group_name_H-M   'P 1'
#
loop_
_entity.id
_entity.type
_entity.pdbx_description
1 polymer ?
#
loop_
_entity_poly.entity_id
_entity_poly.type
_entity_poly.pdbx_seq_one_letter_code
_entity_poly.pdbx_strand_id
1 'polypeptide(L)'
;MQSQDCPRWRVATHQLVSGLLSIRGGSTRNPHPYANASRAGQNGLKKCESRLWPEARFVTRKGKGKSWAQSATDPVNALLNFGYSLLEGRVRHAVNSVGLMPEIGFLHETAASKLPLVYDLQEGFRWLVDLSVVETVSGRQLDRKADFLMTENFHVRLRPRAIGLFSQRLSENFNRAVPF
;
A
#
# COMPACT_ATOMS: atom_id res chain seq x y z
N MET A 1 34.87 -14.58 9.96
CA MET A 1 34.44 -14.41 8.56
C MET A 1 32.95 -14.70 8.47
N GLN A 2 32.14 -13.66 8.30
CA GLN A 2 30.89 -13.62 7.53
C GLN A 2 30.35 -12.19 7.66
N SER A 3 30.63 -11.37 6.65
CA SER A 3 30.02 -10.07 6.47
C SER A 3 28.52 -10.25 6.34
N GLN A 4 27.75 -9.78 7.33
CA GLN A 4 26.30 -9.71 7.23
C GLN A 4 25.96 -8.57 6.25
N ASP A 5 25.94 -8.89 4.96
CA ASP A 5 25.31 -8.02 3.97
C ASP A 5 23.81 -7.95 4.27
N CYS A 6 23.40 -6.85 4.88
CA CYS A 6 22.00 -6.54 5.14
C CYS A 6 21.25 -6.58 3.79
N PRO A 7 20.21 -7.43 3.61
CA PRO A 7 19.56 -7.58 2.33
C PRO A 7 19.03 -6.23 1.85
N ARG A 8 19.31 -5.88 0.60
CA ARG A 8 19.13 -4.55 -0.02
C ARG A 8 17.75 -3.91 0.20
N TRP A 9 16.71 -4.71 0.48
CA TRP A 9 15.38 -4.23 0.84
C TRP A 9 15.29 -3.69 2.29
N ARG A 10 16.05 -4.20 3.26
CA ARG A 10 16.09 -3.67 4.64
C ARG A 10 16.63 -2.23 4.69
N VAL A 11 17.55 -1.89 3.80
CA VAL A 11 18.05 -0.51 3.67
C VAL A 11 16.98 0.39 3.03
N ALA A 12 16.22 -0.14 2.07
CA ALA A 12 15.11 0.59 1.45
C ALA A 12 13.94 0.81 2.42
N THR A 13 13.62 -0.16 3.27
CA THR A 13 12.58 -0.03 4.31
C THR A 13 13.01 0.94 5.41
N HIS A 14 14.28 0.93 5.83
CA HIS A 14 14.80 1.94 6.76
C HIS A 14 14.70 3.36 6.18
N GLN A 15 14.92 3.56 4.88
CA GLN A 15 14.72 4.84 4.21
C GLN A 15 13.24 5.27 4.11
N LEU A 16 12.32 4.32 3.94
CA LEU A 16 10.87 4.60 3.93
C LEU A 16 10.37 4.98 5.33
N VAL A 17 10.74 4.23 6.36
CA VAL A 17 10.35 4.48 7.76
C VAL A 17 11.01 5.77 8.29
N SER A 18 12.27 6.03 7.95
CA SER A 18 12.94 7.29 8.30
C SER A 18 12.33 8.51 7.60
N GLY A 19 11.86 8.35 6.35
CA GLY A 19 11.14 9.40 5.63
C GLY A 19 9.79 9.75 6.23
N LEU A 20 9.10 8.77 6.83
CA LEU A 20 7.84 8.95 7.56
C LEU A 20 8.02 9.69 8.90
N LEU A 21 9.15 9.50 9.57
CA LEU A 21 9.47 10.15 10.86
C LEU A 21 9.98 11.60 10.72
N SER A 22 10.33 12.05 9.51
CA SER A 22 10.93 13.38 9.28
C SER A 22 9.90 14.51 9.00
N ILE A 23 8.64 14.37 9.44
CA ILE A 23 7.64 15.43 9.29
C ILE A 23 7.88 16.50 10.36
N ARG A 24 8.84 17.41 10.12
CA ARG A 24 8.94 18.67 10.86
C ARG A 24 7.95 19.69 10.30
N GLY A 25 7.25 20.34 11.22
CA GLY A 25 6.12 21.23 10.95
C GLY A 25 6.44 22.41 10.04
N GLY A 26 5.45 22.75 9.23
CA GLY A 26 5.44 23.98 8.44
C GLY A 26 4.00 24.36 8.05
N SER A 27 3.64 25.61 8.37
CA SER A 27 2.62 26.51 7.82
C SER A 27 1.15 26.04 7.65
N THR A 28 0.24 26.87 8.17
CA THR A 28 -1.22 26.70 8.37
C THR A 28 -2.09 26.78 7.10
N ARG A 29 -1.50 26.59 5.91
CA ARG A 29 -2.22 26.38 4.64
C ARG A 29 -2.01 24.99 4.06
N ASN A 30 -1.57 24.05 4.89
CA ASN A 30 -1.23 22.69 4.46
C ASN A 30 -2.42 21.74 4.59
N PRO A 31 -2.60 20.80 3.64
CA PRO A 31 -3.52 19.68 3.83
C PRO A 31 -3.13 18.91 5.10
N HIS A 32 -4.12 18.32 5.78
CA HIS A 32 -4.00 17.64 7.08
C HIS A 32 -2.68 16.84 7.19
N PRO A 33 -1.96 16.82 8.34
CA PRO A 33 -0.66 16.16 8.48
C PRO A 33 -0.57 14.73 7.89
N TYR A 34 -1.65 13.97 7.93
CA TYR A 34 -1.78 12.65 7.29
C TYR A 34 -1.69 12.67 5.76
N ALA A 35 -2.20 13.71 5.10
CA ALA A 35 -2.08 13.89 3.65
C ALA A 35 -0.63 14.10 3.22
N ASN A 36 0.19 14.78 4.03
CA ASN A 36 1.62 14.96 3.77
C ASN A 36 2.41 13.66 3.99
N ALA A 37 2.08 12.88 5.03
CA ALA A 37 2.65 11.55 5.26
C ALA A 37 2.34 10.58 4.10
N SER A 38 1.08 10.55 3.65
CA SER A 38 0.65 9.75 2.50
C SER A 38 1.38 10.13 1.22
N ARG A 39 1.63 11.43 1.00
CA ARG A 39 2.36 11.93 -0.18
C ARG A 39 3.85 11.60 -0.12
N ALA A 40 4.47 11.67 1.06
CA ALA A 40 5.85 11.25 1.28
C ALA A 40 6.03 9.74 1.05
N GLY A 41 5.11 8.91 1.57
CA GLY A 41 5.10 7.47 1.32
C GLY A 41 5.02 7.12 -0.17
N GLN A 42 4.14 7.79 -0.92
CA GLN A 42 4.02 7.58 -2.37
C GLN A 42 5.30 7.94 -3.15
N ASN A 43 5.98 9.03 -2.76
CA ASN A 43 7.26 9.40 -3.38
C ASN A 43 8.37 8.39 -3.06
N GLY A 44 8.37 7.86 -1.83
CA GLY A 44 9.26 6.77 -1.42
C GLY A 44 9.04 5.51 -2.26
N LEU A 45 7.78 5.07 -2.39
CA LEU A 45 7.40 3.90 -3.18
C LEU A 45 7.86 4.03 -4.64
N LYS A 46 7.67 5.21 -5.24
CA LYS A 46 8.11 5.50 -6.61
C LYS A 46 9.62 5.36 -6.79
N LYS A 47 10.39 5.86 -5.82
CA LYS A 47 11.86 5.76 -5.85
C LYS A 47 12.33 4.31 -5.67
N CYS A 48 11.63 3.53 -4.87
CA CYS A 48 11.92 2.11 -4.69
C CYS A 48 11.59 1.31 -5.95
N GLU A 49 10.41 1.51 -6.53
CA GLU A 49 9.98 0.78 -7.74
C GLU A 49 10.90 1.05 -8.93
N SER A 50 11.20 2.32 -9.21
CA SER A 50 12.04 2.67 -10.37
C SER A 50 13.46 2.08 -10.27
N ARG A 51 13.89 1.72 -9.06
CA ARG A 51 15.18 1.06 -8.79
C ARG A 51 15.09 -0.46 -8.80
N LEU A 52 13.97 -1.04 -8.39
CA LEU A 52 13.82 -2.48 -8.17
C LEU A 52 13.18 -3.19 -9.36
N TRP A 53 12.17 -2.54 -9.96
CA TRP A 53 11.36 -3.05 -11.05
C TRP A 53 11.00 -1.91 -12.04
N PRO A 54 11.96 -1.43 -12.85
CA PRO A 54 11.73 -0.35 -13.82
C PRO A 54 10.63 -0.68 -14.85
N GLU A 55 10.50 -1.96 -15.22
CA GLU A 55 9.54 -2.41 -16.21
C GLU A 55 8.09 -2.45 -15.70
N ALA A 56 7.82 -2.26 -14.41
CA ALA A 56 6.46 -2.06 -13.90
C ALA A 56 5.90 -0.67 -14.26
N ARG A 57 6.75 0.33 -14.53
CA ARG A 57 6.41 1.69 -14.98
C ARG A 57 5.46 2.43 -14.02
N PHE A 58 5.68 2.29 -12.71
CA PHE A 58 4.90 3.00 -11.71
C PHE A 58 5.16 4.52 -11.80
N VAL A 59 4.09 5.30 -11.96
CA VAL A 59 4.19 6.75 -12.09
C VAL A 59 3.93 7.43 -10.76
N THR A 60 2.73 7.24 -10.22
CA THR A 60 2.26 7.62 -8.89
C THR A 60 0.96 6.84 -8.61
N ARG A 61 0.38 7.00 -7.42
CA ARG A 61 -0.98 6.51 -7.13
C ARG A 61 -2.10 7.26 -7.88
N LYS A 62 -1.82 8.47 -8.35
CA LYS A 62 -2.74 9.28 -9.18
C LYS A 62 -2.21 9.27 -10.62
N GLY A 63 -2.68 8.31 -11.42
CA GLY A 63 -2.24 8.15 -12.81
C GLY A 63 -2.29 9.47 -13.59
N LYS A 64 -1.40 9.63 -14.59
CA LYS A 64 -1.48 10.76 -15.53
C LYS A 64 -2.75 10.59 -16.38
N GLY A 65 -3.83 11.29 -16.02
CA GLY A 65 -5.03 11.41 -16.86
C GLY A 65 -6.31 10.71 -16.37
N LYS A 66 -6.27 9.93 -15.28
CA LYS A 66 -7.49 9.45 -14.60
C LYS A 66 -7.36 9.71 -13.09
N SER A 67 -8.27 10.52 -12.55
CA SER A 67 -8.23 11.07 -11.18
C SER A 67 -8.62 10.07 -10.08
N TRP A 68 -9.20 8.93 -10.45
CA TRP A 68 -9.76 7.96 -9.49
C TRP A 68 -8.71 6.92 -9.10
N ALA A 69 -8.36 6.87 -7.80
CA ALA A 69 -7.42 5.90 -7.23
C ALA A 69 -7.82 4.43 -7.47
N GLN A 70 -9.08 4.17 -7.83
CA GLN A 70 -9.60 2.83 -8.13
C GLN A 70 -9.20 2.31 -9.53
N SER A 71 -8.75 3.19 -10.42
CA SER A 71 -8.30 2.82 -11.76
C SER A 71 -6.83 2.43 -11.76
N ALA A 72 -6.51 1.15 -11.52
CA ALA A 72 -5.14 0.65 -11.60
C ALA A 72 -4.65 0.65 -13.06
N THR A 73 -3.76 1.58 -13.42
CA THR A 73 -3.15 1.67 -14.76
C THR A 73 -1.84 0.91 -14.89
N ASP A 74 -1.33 0.40 -13.78
CA ASP A 74 -0.03 -0.24 -13.67
C ASP A 74 -0.06 -1.40 -12.66
N PRO A 75 0.87 -2.36 -12.78
CA PRO A 75 0.94 -3.54 -11.91
C PRO A 75 1.01 -3.21 -10.41
N VAL A 76 1.71 -2.13 -10.05
CA VAL A 76 1.93 -1.75 -8.64
C VAL A 76 0.65 -1.18 -8.03
N ASN A 77 -0.06 -0.30 -8.73
CA ASN A 77 -1.37 0.17 -8.29
C ASN A 77 -2.40 -0.98 -8.24
N ALA A 78 -2.29 -1.99 -9.11
CA ALA A 78 -3.13 -3.18 -9.03
C ALA A 78 -2.85 -3.96 -7.73
N LEU A 79 -1.58 -4.21 -7.39
CA LEU A 79 -1.17 -4.86 -6.14
C LEU A 79 -1.62 -4.06 -4.91
N LEU A 80 -1.43 -2.74 -4.91
CA LEU A 80 -1.84 -1.85 -3.82
C LEU A 80 -3.36 -1.89 -3.62
N ASN A 81 -4.15 -1.75 -4.69
CA ASN A 81 -5.60 -1.79 -4.60
C ASN A 81 -6.09 -3.13 -4.04
N PHE A 82 -5.52 -4.24 -4.52
CA PHE A 82 -5.85 -5.57 -4.00
C PHE A 82 -5.48 -5.73 -2.51
N GLY A 83 -4.27 -5.32 -2.11
CA GLY A 83 -3.83 -5.39 -0.72
C GLY A 83 -4.64 -4.51 0.23
N TYR A 84 -5.04 -3.31 -0.22
CA TYR A 84 -5.90 -2.44 0.58
C TYR A 84 -7.31 -2.99 0.74
N SER A 85 -7.87 -3.66 -0.28
CA SER A 85 -9.17 -4.36 -0.14
C SER A 85 -9.11 -5.50 0.88
N LEU A 86 -7.99 -6.24 0.93
CA LEU A 86 -7.78 -7.28 1.96
C LEU A 86 -7.64 -6.67 3.36
N LEU A 87 -6.90 -5.57 3.48
CA LEU A 87 -6.76 -4.85 4.75
C LEU A 87 -8.11 -4.31 5.24
N GLU A 88 -8.90 -3.70 4.36
CA GLU A 88 -10.26 -3.23 4.65
C GLU A 88 -11.13 -4.37 5.20
N GLY A 89 -11.10 -5.54 4.56
CA GLY A 89 -11.83 -6.73 5.03
C GLY A 89 -11.45 -7.15 6.46
N ARG A 90 -10.14 -7.11 6.79
CA ARG A 90 -9.66 -7.44 8.14
C ARG A 90 -10.05 -6.39 9.19
N VAL A 91 -9.91 -5.11 8.86
CA VAL A 91 -10.30 -4.02 9.78
C VAL A 91 -11.80 -4.08 10.03
N ARG A 92 -12.62 -4.26 8.99
CA ARG A 92 -14.07 -4.44 9.12
C ARG A 92 -14.43 -5.63 9.99
N HIS A 93 -13.76 -6.76 9.81
CA HIS A 93 -13.94 -7.93 10.68
C HIS A 93 -13.61 -7.60 12.14
N ALA A 94 -12.49 -6.91 12.40
CA ALA A 94 -12.09 -6.51 13.74
C ALA A 94 -13.10 -5.55 14.39
N VAL A 95 -13.55 -4.51 13.67
CA VAL A 95 -14.58 -3.56 14.12
C VAL A 95 -15.87 -4.30 14.51
N ASN A 96 -16.33 -5.22 13.65
CA ASN A 96 -17.52 -6.01 13.94
C ASN A 96 -17.33 -6.94 15.15
N SER A 97 -16.14 -7.54 15.31
CA SER A 97 -15.86 -8.46 16.43
C SER A 97 -15.88 -7.79 17.81
N VAL A 98 -15.59 -6.49 17.88
CA VAL A 98 -15.66 -5.70 19.13
C VAL A 98 -17.02 -5.02 19.34
N GLY A 99 -17.95 -5.13 18.37
CA GLY A 99 -19.27 -4.52 18.43
C GLY A 99 -19.31 -3.01 18.16
N LEU A 100 -18.28 -2.45 17.50
CA LEU A 100 -18.29 -1.06 17.08
C LEU A 100 -19.13 -0.87 15.82
N MET A 101 -19.74 0.31 15.66
CA MET A 101 -20.55 0.67 14.49
C MET A 101 -19.64 1.18 13.35
N PRO A 102 -19.50 0.45 12.23
CA PRO A 102 -18.62 0.85 11.12
C PRO A 102 -19.01 2.17 10.43
N GLU A 103 -20.28 2.57 10.56
CA GLU A 103 -20.89 3.72 9.88
C GLU A 103 -20.47 5.06 10.51
N ILE A 104 -19.93 5.06 11.74
CA ILE A 104 -19.58 6.25 12.50
C ILE A 104 -18.07 6.45 12.52
N GLY A 105 -17.56 7.30 11.63
CA GLY A 105 -16.14 7.67 11.56
C GLY A 105 -15.85 9.02 12.21
N PHE A 106 -14.58 9.25 12.52
CA PHE A 106 -14.04 10.49 13.07
C PHE A 106 -13.31 11.34 12.03
N LEU A 107 -12.57 10.71 11.12
CA LEU A 107 -11.74 11.39 10.11
C LEU A 107 -12.42 11.41 8.73
N HIS A 108 -12.98 10.28 8.30
CA HIS A 108 -13.73 10.21 7.05
C HIS A 108 -15.19 10.64 7.24
N GLU A 109 -15.69 11.46 6.30
CA GLU A 109 -17.07 11.92 6.29
C GLU A 109 -18.06 10.75 6.23
N THR A 110 -19.04 10.77 7.12
CA THR A 110 -20.13 9.80 7.15
C THR A 110 -21.03 10.00 5.93
N ALA A 111 -21.13 8.99 5.08
CA ALA A 111 -22.04 8.99 3.93
C ALA A 111 -22.78 7.65 3.85
N ALA A 112 -23.98 7.67 3.27
CA ALA A 112 -24.77 6.47 3.08
C ALA A 112 -23.97 5.38 2.33
N SER A 113 -24.04 4.15 2.83
CA SER A 113 -23.36 2.97 2.27
C SER A 113 -21.82 2.98 2.34
N LYS A 114 -21.22 3.85 3.15
CA LYS A 114 -19.78 3.83 3.47
C LYS A 114 -19.54 3.38 4.90
N LEU A 115 -18.33 2.86 5.15
CA LEU A 115 -17.87 2.42 6.46
C LEU A 115 -16.70 3.32 6.91
N PRO A 116 -16.95 4.59 7.25
CA PRO A 116 -15.90 5.57 7.53
C PRO A 116 -15.00 5.16 8.70
N LEU A 117 -15.52 4.48 9.73
CA LEU A 117 -14.68 3.97 10.84
C LEU A 117 -13.64 2.95 10.36
N VAL A 118 -14.03 2.11 9.39
CA VAL A 118 -13.12 1.12 8.79
C VAL A 118 -11.98 1.84 8.06
N TYR A 119 -12.30 2.89 7.30
CA TYR A 119 -11.28 3.67 6.60
C TYR A 119 -10.37 4.43 7.56
N ASP A 120 -10.91 4.99 8.65
CA ASP A 120 -10.12 5.66 9.68
C ASP A 120 -9.09 4.72 10.33
N LEU A 121 -9.53 3.53 10.72
CA LEU A 121 -8.64 2.54 11.32
C LEU A 121 -7.66 1.97 10.29
N GLN A 122 -8.10 1.79 9.04
CA GLN A 122 -7.25 1.32 7.95
C GLN A 122 -6.06 2.26 7.69
N GLU A 123 -6.21 3.58 7.85
CA GLU A 123 -5.12 4.54 7.64
C GLU A 123 -3.89 4.23 8.51
N GLY A 124 -4.08 3.78 9.75
CA GLY A 124 -2.99 3.40 10.66
C GLY A 124 -2.18 2.17 10.22
N PHE A 125 -2.74 1.31 9.36
CA PHE A 125 -2.15 0.04 8.95
C PHE A 125 -1.75 -0.01 7.46
N ARG A 126 -1.93 1.07 6.68
CA ARG A 126 -1.63 1.08 5.24
C ARG A 126 -0.18 0.72 4.92
N TRP A 127 0.74 1.09 5.80
CA TRP A 127 2.16 0.83 5.65
C TRP A 127 2.48 -0.68 5.57
N LEU A 128 1.66 -1.56 6.16
CA LEU A 128 1.83 -3.02 6.05
C LEU A 128 1.61 -3.51 4.62
N VAL A 129 0.61 -2.95 3.93
CA VAL A 129 0.33 -3.26 2.52
C VAL A 129 1.45 -2.70 1.65
N ASP A 130 1.85 -1.44 1.87
CA ASP A 130 2.91 -0.79 1.11
C ASP A 130 4.24 -1.56 1.23
N LEU A 131 4.59 -1.97 2.45
CA LEU A 131 5.75 -2.82 2.72
C LEU A 131 5.66 -4.15 1.96
N SER A 132 4.50 -4.81 2.02
CA SER A 132 4.29 -6.10 1.35
C SER A 132 4.44 -5.97 -0.17
N VAL A 133 3.97 -4.87 -0.77
CA VAL A 133 4.17 -4.58 -2.20
C VAL A 133 5.66 -4.39 -2.50
N VAL A 134 6.37 -3.57 -1.72
CA VAL A 134 7.81 -3.34 -1.91
C VAL A 134 8.60 -4.64 -1.80
N GLU A 135 8.31 -5.48 -0.82
CA GLU A 135 9.00 -6.76 -0.62
C GLU A 135 8.70 -7.75 -1.78
N THR A 136 7.46 -7.83 -2.23
CA THR A 136 7.07 -8.70 -3.36
C THR A 136 7.76 -8.25 -4.64
N VAL A 137 7.78 -6.95 -4.91
CA VAL A 137 8.49 -6.33 -6.04
C VAL A 137 10.00 -6.55 -5.94
N SER A 138 10.58 -6.38 -4.75
CA SER A 138 12.02 -6.58 -4.50
C SER A 138 12.45 -8.03 -4.69
N GLY A 139 11.55 -8.99 -4.43
CA GLY A 139 11.80 -10.42 -4.60
C GLY A 139 11.93 -10.86 -6.06
N ARG A 140 11.56 -10.02 -7.03
CA ARG A 140 11.60 -10.31 -8.49
C ARG A 140 10.89 -11.62 -8.88
N GLN A 141 9.86 -12.00 -8.13
CA GLN A 141 9.09 -13.23 -8.36
C GLN A 141 7.92 -13.03 -9.32
N LEU A 142 7.58 -11.78 -9.62
CA LEU A 142 6.46 -11.40 -10.46
C LEU A 142 6.97 -10.95 -11.84
N ASP A 143 6.25 -11.37 -12.88
CA ASP A 143 6.49 -10.99 -14.28
C ASP A 143 5.33 -10.16 -14.82
N ARG A 144 5.63 -9.01 -15.44
CA ARG A 144 4.60 -8.07 -15.92
C ARG A 144 3.65 -8.69 -16.95
N LYS A 145 4.13 -9.56 -17.83
CA LYS A 145 3.32 -10.17 -18.91
C LYS A 145 2.58 -11.41 -18.43
N ALA A 146 3.23 -12.22 -17.59
CA ALA A 146 2.66 -13.49 -17.14
C ALA A 146 1.68 -13.31 -15.98
N ASP A 147 1.93 -12.36 -15.07
CA ASP A 147 1.18 -12.23 -13.81
C ASP A 147 0.11 -11.13 -13.83
N PHE A 148 0.06 -10.31 -14.88
CA PHE A 148 -0.90 -9.23 -15.00
C PHE A 148 -1.67 -9.31 -16.33
N LEU A 149 -2.94 -8.93 -16.26
CA LEU A 149 -3.84 -8.82 -17.40
C LEU A 149 -4.21 -7.36 -17.60
N MET A 150 -4.01 -6.86 -18.82
CA MET A 150 -4.50 -5.55 -19.20
C MET A 150 -5.86 -5.73 -19.88
N THR A 151 -6.90 -5.15 -19.29
CA THR A 151 -8.25 -5.12 -19.86
C THR A 151 -8.33 -4.04 -20.95
N GLU A 152 -9.31 -4.16 -21.85
CA GLU A 152 -9.61 -3.21 -22.94
C GLU A 152 -9.75 -1.76 -22.44
N ASN A 153 -10.27 -1.57 -21.22
CA ASN A 153 -10.42 -0.27 -20.57
C ASN A 153 -9.12 0.30 -19.98
N PHE A 154 -7.96 -0.27 -20.33
CA PHE A 154 -6.62 0.09 -19.84
C PHE A 154 -6.46 -0.10 -18.32
N HIS A 155 -7.20 -1.04 -17.73
CA HIS A 155 -7.04 -1.43 -16.33
C HIS A 155 -6.16 -2.67 -16.21
N VAL A 156 -5.30 -2.67 -15.21
CA VAL A 156 -4.46 -3.82 -14.88
C VAL A 156 -5.14 -4.65 -13.79
N ARG A 157 -5.28 -5.95 -14.04
CA ARG A 157 -5.79 -6.96 -13.10
C ARG A 157 -4.71 -8.00 -12.81
N LEU A 158 -4.72 -8.54 -11.59
CA LEU A 158 -3.79 -9.60 -11.19
C LEU A 158 -4.28 -10.96 -11.70
N ARG A 159 -3.36 -11.81 -12.13
CA ARG A 159 -3.62 -13.23 -12.39
C ARG A 159 -3.52 -14.07 -11.11
N PRO A 160 -4.08 -15.30 -11.07
CA PRO A 160 -4.06 -16.15 -9.88
C PRO A 160 -2.66 -16.39 -9.29
N ARG A 161 -1.63 -16.55 -10.13
CA ARG A 161 -0.23 -16.70 -9.66
C ARG A 161 0.24 -15.47 -8.88
N ALA A 162 0.02 -14.28 -9.43
CA ALA A 162 0.35 -13.02 -8.77
C ALA A 162 -0.40 -12.86 -7.43
N ILE A 163 -1.68 -13.20 -7.44
CA ILE A 163 -2.54 -13.18 -6.25
C ILE A 163 -1.96 -14.11 -5.17
N GLY A 164 -1.63 -15.36 -5.52
CA GLY A 164 -1.07 -16.32 -4.57
C GLY A 164 0.22 -15.83 -3.92
N LEU A 165 1.18 -15.38 -4.72
CA LEU A 165 2.46 -14.86 -4.23
C LEU A 165 2.28 -13.64 -3.33
N PHE A 166 1.46 -12.68 -3.76
CA PHE A 166 1.24 -11.46 -3.01
C PHE A 166 0.42 -11.70 -1.73
N SER A 167 -0.63 -12.53 -1.78
CA SER A 167 -1.43 -12.90 -0.62
C SER A 167 -0.59 -13.65 0.43
N GLN A 168 0.33 -14.52 0.01
CA GLN A 168 1.27 -15.16 0.91
C GLN A 168 2.14 -14.13 1.63
N ARG A 169 2.80 -13.24 0.88
CA ARG A 169 3.65 -12.18 1.44
C ARG A 169 2.90 -11.26 2.40
N LEU A 170 1.68 -10.86 2.01
CA LEU A 170 0.84 -10.01 2.85
C LEU A 170 0.44 -10.71 4.16
N SER A 171 0.11 -12.00 4.09
CA SER A 171 -0.19 -12.82 5.28
C SER A 171 1.01 -12.94 6.22
N GLU A 172 2.21 -13.17 5.69
CA GLU A 172 3.46 -13.21 6.45
C GLU A 172 3.69 -11.90 7.23
N ASN A 173 3.48 -10.75 6.56
CA ASN A 173 3.64 -9.45 7.19
C ASN A 173 2.56 -9.14 8.24
N PHE A 174 1.33 -9.59 8.03
CA PHE A 174 0.28 -9.45 9.04
C PHE A 174 0.49 -10.32 10.27
N ASN A 175 1.08 -11.51 10.11
CA ASN A 175 1.33 -12.43 11.21
C ASN A 175 2.68 -12.21 11.89
N ARG A 176 3.43 -11.18 11.48
CA ARG A 176 4.70 -10.84 12.08
C ARG A 176 4.48 -10.31 13.49
N ALA A 177 5.00 -11.02 14.49
CA ALA A 177 4.96 -10.59 15.86
C ALA A 177 5.77 -9.29 16.04
N VAL A 178 5.16 -8.32 16.71
CA VAL A 178 5.81 -7.08 17.16
C VAL A 178 5.74 -7.10 18.68
N PRO A 179 6.87 -6.99 19.40
CA PRO A 179 6.83 -6.83 20.84
C PRO A 179 6.17 -5.49 21.14
N PHE A 180 5.01 -5.54 21.81
CA PHE A 180 4.26 -4.38 22.29
C PHE A 180 4.32 -4.33 23.82
#